data_AF-A0A5C5TM95-F1
#
_entry.id   AF-A0A5C5TM95-F1
#
_cell.length_a   1.000
_cell.length_b   1.000
_cell.length_c   1.000
_cell.angle_alpha   90.00
_cell.angle_beta   90.00
_cell.angle_gamma   90.00
#
_symmetry.space_group_name_H-M   'P 1'
#
loop_
_entity.id
_entity.type
_entity.pdbx_description
1 polymer ?
#
loop_
_entity_poly.entity_id
_entity_poly.type
_entity_poly.pdbx_seq_one_letter_code
_entity_poly.pdbx_strand_id
1 'polypeptide(L)'
;MKKLFSFVLVLFSFLLVACRQLTEQSVEEPNPQSSLVSEQVRVQLIVKFDQSSQEKTLTLEKEETIMTILKANYDVKEVNGFITAIDGVEQDEAAKRYWLFKVNGQMAPKGADQMVVKDGDVIEFYQESF
;
A
#
# COMPACT_ATOMS: atom_id res chain seq x y z
N MET A 1 21.23 -31.56 -48.40
CA MET A 1 20.08 -30.67 -48.73
C MET A 1 20.53 -29.24 -48.48
N LYS A 2 20.94 -28.52 -49.53
CA LYS A 2 20.16 -27.51 -50.29
C LYS A 2 20.11 -26.12 -49.60
N LYS A 3 21.02 -25.26 -50.09
CA LYS A 3 20.91 -23.81 -50.42
C LYS A 3 20.80 -22.84 -49.21
N LEU A 4 21.84 -22.07 -48.87
CA LEU A 4 22.29 -20.81 -49.48
C LEU A 4 21.18 -19.75 -49.61
N PHE A 5 21.23 -18.70 -48.77
CA PHE A 5 21.24 -17.34 -49.29
C PHE A 5 21.90 -16.36 -48.30
N SER A 6 22.88 -15.66 -48.83
CA SER A 6 23.70 -14.58 -48.28
C SER A 6 23.17 -13.26 -48.84
N PHE A 7 23.65 -12.13 -48.29
CA PHE A 7 23.53 -10.75 -48.82
C PHE A 7 22.13 -10.11 -48.63
N VAL A 8 21.94 -8.83 -48.26
CA VAL A 8 22.71 -7.60 -48.51
C VAL A 8 22.39 -6.56 -47.41
N LEU A 9 23.43 -5.85 -46.97
CA LEU A 9 23.44 -4.59 -46.22
C LEU A 9 22.99 -3.43 -47.13
N VAL A 10 21.95 -2.66 -46.80
CA VAL A 10 21.68 -1.37 -47.47
C VAL A 10 21.49 -0.26 -46.44
N LEU A 11 22.55 0.54 -46.36
CA LEU A 11 22.64 1.86 -45.76
C LEU A 11 21.95 2.86 -46.72
N PHE A 12 21.02 3.68 -46.23
CA PHE A 12 20.62 4.90 -46.95
C PHE A 12 20.26 6.00 -45.95
N SER A 13 21.24 6.85 -45.65
CA SER A 13 21.03 8.20 -45.10
C SER A 13 21.01 9.17 -46.27
N PHE A 14 19.99 10.04 -46.32
CA PHE A 14 19.90 11.35 -47.00
C PHE A 14 18.41 11.77 -46.85
N LEU A 15 17.96 12.99 -46.52
CA LEU A 15 18.55 14.34 -46.37
C LEU A 15 17.63 15.18 -45.48
N LEU A 16 18.23 16.25 -44.95
CA LEU A 16 17.67 17.39 -44.23
C LEU A 16 16.56 18.15 -44.98
N VAL A 17 15.74 18.91 -44.23
CA VAL A 17 15.22 20.31 -44.45
C VAL A 17 14.04 20.50 -43.48
N ALA A 18 14.15 21.24 -42.37
CA ALA A 18 14.28 22.70 -42.14
C ALA A 18 12.92 23.44 -41.99
N CYS A 19 12.70 23.99 -40.78
CA CYS A 19 12.07 25.29 -40.42
C CYS A 19 11.94 25.31 -38.87
N ARG A 20 12.75 26.05 -38.10
CA ARG A 20 12.62 27.46 -37.69
C ARG A 20 11.21 27.86 -37.22
N GLN A 21 11.01 28.09 -35.93
CA GLN A 21 10.94 29.41 -35.27
C GLN A 21 10.54 29.30 -33.78
N LEU A 22 11.24 30.07 -32.94
CA LEU A 22 10.75 30.54 -31.65
C LEU A 22 9.70 31.63 -31.90
N THR A 23 8.55 31.54 -31.23
CA THR A 23 7.68 32.70 -30.97
C THR A 23 7.09 32.54 -29.57
N GLU A 24 7.30 33.58 -28.76
CA GLU A 24 6.75 33.79 -27.43
C GLU A 24 5.24 34.07 -27.45
N GLN A 25 4.63 33.79 -26.29
CA GLN A 25 3.52 34.53 -25.66
C GLN A 25 2.10 34.56 -26.27
N SER A 26 1.21 33.97 -25.46
CA SER A 26 0.01 34.62 -24.88
C SER A 26 -1.37 34.27 -25.44
N VAL A 27 -2.16 33.63 -24.56
CA VAL A 27 -3.52 33.95 -24.10
C VAL A 27 -4.44 32.72 -24.15
N GLU A 28 -4.69 32.13 -22.98
CA GLU A 28 -6.00 31.56 -22.62
C GLU A 28 -6.12 31.54 -21.08
N GLU A 29 -6.97 32.42 -20.52
CA GLU A 29 -7.58 32.29 -19.19
C GLU A 29 -8.75 31.28 -19.25
N PRO A 30 -9.40 30.89 -18.14
CA PRO A 30 -8.89 30.39 -16.87
C PRO A 30 -9.39 28.93 -16.67
N ASN A 31 -8.52 27.96 -16.41
CA ASN A 31 -8.98 26.61 -16.04
C ASN A 31 -9.02 26.49 -14.50
N PRO A 32 -10.19 26.28 -13.86
CA PRO A 32 -10.27 26.05 -12.43
C PRO A 32 -9.93 24.58 -12.15
N GLN A 33 -8.67 24.17 -12.34
CA GLN A 33 -8.17 22.93 -11.76
C GLN A 33 -7.59 23.23 -10.38
N SER A 34 -8.47 23.65 -9.47
CA SER A 34 -8.32 23.26 -8.08
C SER A 34 -8.70 21.78 -8.00
N SER A 35 -7.77 20.91 -8.40
CA SER A 35 -7.83 19.50 -8.10
C SER A 35 -7.83 19.40 -6.58
N LEU A 36 -8.99 19.22 -5.97
CA LEU A 36 -9.07 18.66 -4.62
C LEU A 36 -8.52 17.24 -4.76
N VAL A 37 -7.21 17.08 -4.59
CA VAL A 37 -6.63 15.78 -4.29
C VAL A 37 -7.20 15.44 -2.91
N SER A 38 -8.23 14.62 -2.87
CA SER A 38 -8.48 13.84 -1.67
C SER A 38 -7.24 12.98 -1.49
N GLU A 39 -6.44 13.29 -0.46
CA GLU A 39 -5.30 12.46 -0.08
C GLU A 39 -5.86 11.14 0.46
N GLN A 40 -6.14 10.21 -0.44
CA GLN A 40 -6.54 8.87 -0.09
C GLN A 40 -5.35 8.14 0.52
N VAL A 41 -5.58 7.51 1.67
CA VAL A 41 -4.56 6.74 2.40
C VAL A 41 -4.74 5.27 2.05
N ARG A 42 -3.77 4.66 1.37
CA ARG A 42 -3.78 3.24 1.04
C ARG A 42 -2.92 2.45 2.02
N VAL A 43 -3.47 1.39 2.59
CA VAL A 43 -2.77 0.53 3.55
C VAL A 43 -2.95 -0.93 3.20
N GLN A 44 -1.97 -1.75 3.57
CA GLN A 44 -2.06 -3.20 3.51
C GLN A 44 -2.24 -3.74 4.92
N LEU A 45 -3.35 -4.43 5.17
CA LEU A 45 -3.67 -5.07 6.44
C LEU A 45 -3.51 -6.58 6.31
N ILE A 46 -2.63 -7.16 7.12
CA ILE A 46 -2.32 -8.59 7.16
C ILE A 46 -2.66 -9.12 8.55
N VAL A 47 -3.45 -10.19 8.63
CA VAL A 47 -3.73 -10.92 9.89
C VAL A 47 -3.26 -12.35 9.73
N LYS A 48 -2.29 -12.76 10.54
CA LYS A 48 -1.72 -14.11 10.57
C LYS A 48 -2.38 -14.95 11.65
N PHE A 49 -2.89 -16.10 11.23
CA PHE A 49 -3.35 -17.19 12.08
C PHE A 49 -2.34 -18.35 11.98
N ASP A 50 -2.45 -19.35 12.86
CA ASP A 50 -1.46 -20.44 12.95
C ASP A 50 -1.15 -21.16 11.62
N GLN A 51 -2.15 -21.33 10.76
CA GLN A 51 -2.01 -22.07 9.49
C GLN A 51 -2.38 -21.25 8.26
N SER A 52 -2.73 -19.98 8.43
CA SER A 52 -3.22 -19.15 7.32
C SER A 52 -2.95 -17.67 7.57
N SER A 53 -3.03 -16.89 6.51
CA SER A 53 -3.00 -15.43 6.59
C SER A 53 -4.09 -14.84 5.73
N GLN A 54 -4.68 -13.76 6.20
CA GLN A 54 -5.59 -12.93 5.41
C GLN A 54 -4.92 -11.59 5.12
N GLU A 55 -5.09 -11.09 3.90
CA GLU A 55 -4.49 -9.84 3.46
C GLU A 55 -5.55 -8.99 2.74
N LYS A 56 -5.60 -7.70 3.05
CA LYS A 56 -6.50 -6.72 2.45
C LYS A 56 -5.74 -5.44 2.12
N THR A 57 -5.91 -4.92 0.90
CA THR A 57 -5.55 -3.53 0.58
C THR A 57 -6.77 -2.65 0.82
N LEU A 58 -6.60 -1.62 1.64
CA LEU A 58 -7.67 -0.69 2.01
C LEU A 58 -7.32 0.70 1.48
N THR A 59 -8.32 1.39 0.93
CA THR A 59 -8.22 2.81 0.56
C THR A 59 -9.14 3.59 1.48
N LEU A 60 -8.56 4.51 2.25
CA LEU A 60 -9.25 5.30 3.26
C LEU A 60 -9.38 6.75 2.77
N GLU A 61 -10.55 7.34 2.96
CA GLU A 61 -10.82 8.74 2.60
C GLU A 61 -10.22 9.74 3.60
N LYS A 62 -9.77 9.26 4.76
CA LYS A 62 -9.09 10.04 5.80
C LYS A 62 -8.18 9.12 6.60
N GLU A 63 -7.25 9.72 7.32
CA GLU A 63 -6.43 9.02 8.30
C GLU A 63 -7.29 8.43 9.44
N GLU A 64 -7.02 7.18 9.80
CA GLU A 64 -7.69 6.47 10.90
C GLU A 64 -6.67 5.71 11.75
N THR A 65 -7.07 5.29 12.95
CA THR A 65 -6.19 4.48 13.79
C THR A 65 -6.10 3.05 13.29
N ILE A 66 -4.98 2.38 13.56
CA ILE A 66 -4.78 0.96 13.23
C ILE A 66 -5.90 0.10 13.84
N MET A 67 -6.32 0.38 15.09
CA MET A 67 -7.41 -0.33 15.75
C MET A 67 -8.76 -0.12 15.05
N THR A 68 -9.06 1.12 14.62
CA THR A 68 -10.28 1.44 13.88
C THR A 68 -10.35 0.63 12.58
N ILE A 69 -9.25 0.61 11.84
CA ILE A 69 -9.15 -0.09 10.56
C ILE A 69 -9.29 -1.60 10.75
N LEU A 70 -8.67 -2.16 11.80
CA LEU A 70 -8.82 -3.59 12.12
C LEU A 70 -10.28 -3.93 12.43
N LYS A 71 -10.94 -3.19 13.33
CA LYS A 71 -12.35 -3.39 13.71
C LYS A 71 -13.34 -3.21 12.56
N ALA A 72 -13.01 -2.36 11.58
CA ALA A 72 -13.84 -2.18 10.39
C ALA A 72 -13.81 -3.41 9.46
N ASN A 73 -12.81 -4.27 9.59
CA ASN A 73 -12.54 -5.37 8.66
C ASN A 73 -12.61 -6.78 9.27
N TYR A 74 -12.64 -6.87 10.59
CA TYR A 74 -12.57 -8.09 11.39
C TYR A 74 -13.42 -7.94 12.65
N ASP A 75 -13.90 -9.06 13.21
CA ASP A 75 -14.49 -9.08 14.56
C ASP A 75 -13.37 -9.06 15.61
N VAL A 76 -13.26 -7.96 16.36
CA VAL A 76 -12.16 -7.75 17.31
C VAL A 76 -12.71 -7.63 18.73
N LYS A 77 -12.19 -8.47 19.63
CA LYS A 77 -12.35 -8.29 21.08
C LYS A 77 -11.10 -7.59 21.62
N GLU A 78 -11.31 -6.64 22.54
CA GLU A 78 -10.23 -5.95 23.21
C GLU A 78 -10.52 -5.72 24.70
N VAL A 79 -9.47 -5.58 25.49
CA VAL A 79 -9.54 -5.17 26.89
C VAL A 79 -8.46 -4.10 27.12
N ASN A 80 -8.86 -2.90 27.52
CA ASN A 80 -7.96 -1.78 27.80
C ASN A 80 -6.98 -1.45 26.65
N GLY A 81 -7.45 -1.55 25.40
CA GLY A 81 -6.63 -1.29 24.20
C GLY A 81 -5.78 -2.47 23.73
N PHE A 82 -5.77 -3.59 24.46
CA PHE A 82 -5.12 -4.83 24.04
C PHE A 82 -6.11 -5.73 23.31
N ILE A 83 -5.70 -6.21 22.14
CA ILE A 83 -6.50 -7.16 21.35
C ILE A 83 -6.45 -8.52 22.03
N THR A 84 -7.61 -9.07 22.34
CA THR A 84 -7.75 -10.40 22.95
C THR A 84 -8.27 -11.44 21.97
N ALA A 85 -8.94 -11.03 20.89
CA ALA A 85 -9.31 -11.92 19.80
C ALA A 85 -9.48 -11.17 18.47
N ILE A 86 -9.21 -11.87 17.36
CA ILE A 86 -9.54 -11.44 15.99
C ILE A 86 -10.27 -12.60 15.29
N ASP A 87 -11.46 -12.34 14.74
CA ASP A 87 -12.34 -13.32 14.08
C ASP A 87 -12.54 -14.60 14.92
N GLY A 88 -12.75 -14.43 16.23
CA GLY A 88 -12.97 -15.53 17.17
C GLY A 88 -11.71 -16.30 17.59
N VAL A 89 -10.53 -15.97 17.07
CA VAL A 89 -9.25 -16.55 17.51
C VAL A 89 -8.71 -15.79 18.71
N GLU A 90 -8.85 -16.38 19.89
CA GLU A 90 -8.48 -15.78 21.17
C GLU A 90 -6.97 -15.90 21.47
N GLN A 91 -6.47 -15.00 22.31
CA GLN A 91 -5.17 -15.14 22.95
C GLN A 91 -5.16 -16.29 23.97
N ASP A 92 -3.98 -16.85 24.25
CA ASP A 92 -3.80 -17.92 25.23
C ASP A 92 -2.89 -17.43 26.36
N GLU A 93 -3.50 -16.90 27.42
CA GLU A 93 -2.78 -16.35 28.56
C GLU A 93 -2.00 -17.41 29.34
N ALA A 94 -2.48 -18.66 29.37
CA ALA A 94 -1.80 -19.76 30.04
C ALA A 94 -0.50 -20.14 29.31
N ALA A 95 -0.52 -20.11 27.97
CA ALA A 95 0.66 -20.27 27.13
C ALA A 95 1.42 -18.96 26.87
N LYS A 96 1.00 -17.85 27.50
CA LYS A 96 1.55 -16.50 27.29
C LYS A 96 1.63 -16.09 25.82
N ARG A 97 0.64 -16.50 25.02
CA ARG A 97 0.52 -16.20 23.60
C ARG A 97 -0.46 -15.05 23.40
N TYR A 98 0.03 -13.92 22.88
CA TYR A 98 -0.74 -12.68 22.75
C TYR A 98 -0.77 -12.17 21.32
N TRP A 99 -1.83 -11.44 20.97
CA TRP A 99 -1.90 -10.69 19.73
C TRP A 99 -0.99 -9.46 19.79
N LEU A 100 -0.09 -9.37 18.82
CA LEU A 100 0.81 -8.25 18.60
C LEU A 100 0.65 -7.73 17.18
N PHE A 101 1.26 -6.58 16.90
CA PHE A 101 1.32 -6.05 15.55
C PHE A 101 2.64 -5.37 15.23
N LYS A 102 2.93 -5.32 13.93
CA LYS A 102 4.05 -4.58 13.34
C LYS A 102 3.52 -3.58 12.33
N VAL A 103 4.25 -2.49 12.18
CA VAL A 103 4.04 -1.51 11.10
C VAL A 103 5.31 -1.48 10.29
N ASN A 104 5.20 -1.70 8.98
CA ASN A 104 6.33 -1.72 8.04
C ASN A 104 7.46 -2.68 8.48
N GLY A 105 7.07 -3.84 9.01
CA GLY A 105 8.01 -4.87 9.49
C GLY A 105 8.65 -4.59 10.85
N GLN A 106 8.36 -3.46 11.49
CA GLN A 106 8.93 -3.06 12.78
C GLN A 106 7.89 -3.14 13.90
N MET A 107 8.34 -3.48 15.11
CA MET A 107 7.48 -3.46 16.29
C MET A 107 6.94 -2.07 16.55
N ALA A 108 5.62 -1.98 16.73
CA ALA A 108 4.97 -0.72 17.01
C ALA A 108 5.38 -0.17 18.40
N PRO A 109 5.72 1.12 18.52
CA PRO A 109 6.13 1.72 19.79
C PRO A 109 4.94 2.08 20.71
N LYS A 110 3.71 1.98 20.20
CA LYS A 110 2.46 2.36 20.88
C LYS A 110 1.35 1.37 20.54
N GLY A 111 0.23 1.43 21.25
CA GLY A 111 -0.96 0.64 20.97
C GLY A 111 -1.60 0.98 19.61
N ALA A 112 -2.36 0.03 19.06
CA ALA A 112 -3.03 0.18 17.78
C ALA A 112 -4.10 1.30 17.76
N ASP A 113 -4.65 1.63 18.92
CA ASP A 113 -5.59 2.75 19.15
C ASP A 113 -4.90 4.12 19.16
N GLN A 114 -3.57 4.15 19.30
CA GLN A 114 -2.76 5.38 19.39
C GLN A 114 -1.92 5.64 18.14
N MET A 115 -1.96 4.74 17.16
CA MET A 115 -1.21 4.84 15.92
C MET A 115 -2.17 5.10 14.77
N VAL A 116 -1.99 6.25 14.12
CA VAL A 116 -2.70 6.64 12.90
C VAL A 116 -1.91 6.14 11.70
N VAL A 117 -2.60 5.54 10.74
CA VAL A 117 -1.97 4.98 9.54
C VAL A 117 -1.55 6.06 8.55
N LYS A 118 -0.53 5.76 7.76
CA LYS A 118 -0.03 6.60 6.67
C LYS A 118 -0.17 5.88 5.34
N ASP A 119 -0.19 6.66 4.25
CA ASP A 119 -0.21 6.08 2.90
C ASP A 119 1.01 5.17 2.68
N GLY A 120 0.74 3.97 2.19
CA GLY A 120 1.73 2.92 1.98
C GLY A 120 2.03 2.04 3.19
N ASP A 121 1.43 2.26 4.36
CA ASP A 121 1.71 1.43 5.53
C ASP A 121 1.28 -0.03 5.33
N VAL A 122 2.16 -0.94 5.78
CA VAL A 122 1.88 -2.37 5.91
C VAL A 122 1.74 -2.71 7.38
N ILE A 123 0.57 -3.18 7.77
CA ILE A 123 0.22 -3.49 9.16
C ILE A 123 0.01 -5.00 9.25
N GLU A 124 0.81 -5.65 10.09
CA GLU A 124 0.75 -7.10 10.28
C GLU A 124 0.39 -7.43 11.73
N PHE A 125 -0.74 -8.11 11.92
CA PHE A 125 -1.17 -8.71 13.19
C PHE A 125 -0.78 -10.19 13.24
N TYR A 126 -0.30 -10.64 14.39
CA TYR A 126 0.16 -12.01 14.61
C TYR A 126 0.13 -12.36 16.10
N GLN A 127 0.18 -13.64 16.43
CA GLN A 127 0.35 -14.10 17.81
C GLN A 127 1.81 -14.44 18.11
N GLU A 128 2.29 -14.08 19.30
CA GLU A 128 3.63 -14.45 19.78
C GLU A 128 3.59 -14.88 21.25
N SER A 129 4.43 -15.85 21.60
CA SER A 129 4.52 -16.44 22.96
C SER A 129 5.76 -15.93 23.71
N PHE A 130 5.65 -15.72 25.03
CA PHE A 130 6.71 -15.21 25.92
C PHE A 130 7.08 -16.15 27.08
#